data_AF-A0A1U7DGK2-F1
#
_entry.id   AF-A0A1U7DGK2-F1
#
_cell.length_a   1.000
_cell.length_b   1.000
_cell.length_c   1.000
_cell.angle_alpha   90.00
_cell.angle_beta   90.00
_cell.angle_gamma   90.00
#
_symmetry.space_group_name_H-M   'P 1'
#
loop_
_entity.id
_entity.type
_entity.pdbx_description
1 polymer ?
#
loop_
_entity_poly.entity_id
_entity_poly.type
_entity_poly.pdbx_seq_one_letter_code
_entity_poly.pdbx_strand_id
1 'polypeptide(L)'
;MTRPTLHHIPVCPFSQRLEILLELKGRRDAVDFNTIDITRPRPDWLLELTGGTTALPVLDLGDGRALKESMVLLRYFDETLPERPVARTDPFERAVERLMITREGAFTMAGYRFVMNRDRDRLPEFREAMLEPYRWLNAFLMRHNPGGTFLFEDFGLAEAVYTPMFWRFVFLEYYEGFTLPQGPEYDRVARWRQACMDHPAAQQVSAEEINKLYYDYAVGSGNGALPEGRSRSSFTFDPDWRDRPMPPRDKYDRIATDGELGLL
;
A
#
# COMPACT_ATOMS: atom_id res chain seq x y z
N MET A 1 24.84 1.43 -18.64
CA MET A 1 23.61 2.18 -18.37
C MET A 1 23.55 2.41 -16.87
N THR A 2 23.23 3.63 -16.44
CA THR A 2 22.99 3.95 -15.03
C THR A 2 21.81 3.12 -14.51
N ARG A 3 21.93 2.59 -13.30
CA ARG A 3 20.82 1.88 -12.65
C ARG A 3 19.71 2.89 -12.33
N PRO A 4 18.44 2.61 -12.65
CA PRO A 4 17.36 3.54 -12.35
C PRO A 4 17.13 3.63 -10.83
N THR A 5 16.66 4.79 -10.37
CA THR A 5 16.37 5.06 -8.95
C THR A 5 14.87 5.28 -8.74
N LEU A 6 14.27 4.52 -7.84
CA LEU A 6 12.91 4.72 -7.37
C LEU A 6 12.90 5.65 -6.15
N HIS A 7 12.38 6.84 -6.33
CA HIS A 7 12.09 7.76 -5.25
C HIS A 7 10.73 7.41 -4.63
N HIS A 8 10.67 7.20 -3.32
CA HIS A 8 9.45 6.78 -2.62
C HIS A 8 9.36 7.35 -1.21
N ILE A 9 8.17 7.33 -0.60
CA ILE A 9 8.00 7.62 0.83
C ILE A 9 8.11 6.32 1.65
N PRO A 10 8.42 6.39 2.96
CA PRO A 10 8.44 5.20 3.82
C PRO A 10 7.12 4.46 3.76
N VAL A 11 7.18 3.13 3.78
CA VAL A 11 6.02 2.24 3.73
C VAL A 11 4.96 2.69 2.71
N CYS A 12 5.36 3.18 1.55
CA CYS A 12 4.41 3.54 0.48
C CYS A 12 3.83 2.28 -0.18
N PRO A 13 2.50 2.05 -0.15
CA PRO A 13 1.94 0.85 -0.77
C PRO A 13 2.10 0.85 -2.30
N PHE A 14 2.13 2.03 -2.92
CA PHE A 14 2.34 2.17 -4.36
C PHE A 14 3.77 1.81 -4.78
N SER A 15 4.75 2.00 -3.89
CA SER A 15 6.15 1.60 -4.12
C SER A 15 6.34 0.13 -3.83
N GLN A 16 5.69 -0.39 -2.78
CA GLN A 16 5.69 -1.81 -2.45
C GLN A 16 5.16 -2.69 -3.61
N ARG A 17 4.26 -2.18 -4.46
CA ARG A 17 3.88 -2.86 -5.71
C ARG A 17 5.10 -3.25 -6.55
N LEU A 18 6.02 -2.30 -6.72
CA LEU A 18 7.24 -2.49 -7.49
C LEU A 18 8.23 -3.38 -6.76
N GLU A 19 8.35 -3.22 -5.44
CA GLU A 19 9.19 -4.11 -4.64
C GLU A 19 8.73 -5.57 -4.77
N ILE A 20 7.42 -5.85 -4.67
CA ILE A 20 6.86 -7.18 -4.90
C ILE A 20 7.18 -7.67 -6.32
N LEU A 21 6.96 -6.85 -7.35
CA LEU A 21 7.26 -7.21 -8.73
C LEU A 21 8.75 -7.58 -8.92
N LEU A 22 9.65 -6.78 -8.36
CA LEU A 22 11.09 -7.00 -8.45
C LEU A 22 11.51 -8.27 -7.70
N GLU A 23 10.92 -8.54 -6.53
CA GLU A 23 11.15 -9.80 -5.80
C GLU A 23 10.64 -11.02 -6.58
N LEU A 24 9.43 -10.96 -7.17
CA LEU A 24 8.89 -12.03 -8.01
C LEU A 24 9.78 -12.35 -9.20
N LYS A 25 10.50 -11.36 -9.73
CA LYS A 25 11.47 -11.52 -10.81
C LYS A 25 12.88 -11.84 -10.33
N GLY A 26 13.17 -11.83 -9.03
CA GLY A 26 14.54 -11.97 -8.52
C GLY A 26 15.48 -10.86 -9.00
N ARG A 27 14.95 -9.62 -9.07
CA ARG A 27 15.59 -8.42 -9.62
C ARG A 27 15.54 -7.23 -8.66
N ARG A 28 15.56 -7.49 -7.35
CA ARG A 28 15.55 -6.43 -6.33
C ARG A 28 16.69 -5.43 -6.48
N ASP A 29 17.82 -5.88 -7.02
CA ASP A 29 19.04 -5.11 -7.27
C ASP A 29 19.04 -4.33 -8.60
N ALA A 30 18.02 -4.52 -9.44
CA ALA A 30 17.87 -3.81 -10.71
C ALA A 30 17.49 -2.32 -10.54
N VAL A 31 17.09 -1.91 -9.34
CA VAL A 31 16.61 -0.57 -9.03
C VAL A 31 17.19 -0.09 -7.70
N ASP A 32 17.69 1.14 -7.68
CA ASP A 32 18.06 1.85 -6.44
C ASP A 32 16.83 2.41 -5.74
N PHE A 33 16.81 2.43 -4.41
CA PHE A 33 15.69 2.98 -3.64
C PHE A 33 16.15 4.19 -2.86
N ASN A 34 15.49 5.32 -3.11
CA ASN A 34 15.75 6.56 -2.41
C ASN A 34 14.49 7.00 -1.66
N THR A 35 14.57 6.98 -0.34
CA THR A 35 13.44 7.36 0.53
C THR A 35 13.39 8.88 0.70
N ILE A 36 12.25 9.46 0.34
CA ILE A 36 11.93 10.88 0.45
C ILE A 36 11.12 11.12 1.72
N ASP A 37 11.59 12.06 2.54
CA ASP A 37 10.88 12.52 3.74
C ASP A 37 9.57 13.22 3.33
N ILE A 38 8.42 12.65 3.71
CA ILE A 38 7.10 13.22 3.40
C ILE A 38 6.76 14.43 4.28
N THR A 39 7.47 14.62 5.39
CA THR A 39 7.21 15.71 6.35
C THR A 39 7.82 17.05 5.92
N ARG A 40 8.64 17.04 4.87
CA ARG A 40 9.32 18.23 4.32
C ARG A 40 8.80 18.55 2.92
N PRO A 41 8.89 19.83 2.49
CA PRO A 41 8.72 20.18 1.09
C PRO A 41 9.57 19.29 0.19
N ARG A 42 9.02 18.92 -0.98
CA ARG A 42 9.78 18.15 -1.97
C ARG A 42 10.99 18.97 -2.41
N PRO A 43 12.19 18.37 -2.52
CA PRO A 43 13.37 19.10 -2.96
C PRO A 43 13.21 19.52 -4.43
N ASP A 44 13.80 20.65 -4.79
CA ASP A 44 13.63 21.26 -6.12
C ASP A 44 14.00 20.31 -7.27
N TRP A 45 15.08 19.53 -7.13
CA TRP A 45 15.50 18.56 -8.14
C TRP A 45 14.42 17.50 -8.42
N LEU A 46 13.65 17.11 -7.40
CA LEU A 46 12.57 16.13 -7.55
C LEU A 46 11.36 16.77 -8.21
N LEU A 47 11.07 18.03 -7.90
CA LEU A 47 10.00 18.78 -8.57
C LEU A 47 10.32 19.02 -10.06
N GLU A 48 11.57 19.32 -10.39
CA GLU A 48 12.02 19.42 -11.78
C GLU A 48 11.84 18.09 -12.51
N LEU A 49 12.28 16.99 -11.89
CA LEU A 49 12.16 15.64 -12.44
C LEU A 49 10.69 15.22 -12.70
N THR A 50 9.76 15.63 -11.83
CA THR A 50 8.35 15.22 -11.93
C THR A 50 7.46 16.17 -12.74
N GLY A 51 8.02 17.29 -13.22
CA GLY A 51 7.25 18.37 -13.85
C GLY A 51 6.34 19.09 -12.86
N GLY A 52 6.78 19.26 -11.61
CA GLY A 52 6.10 20.02 -10.55
C GLY A 52 5.13 19.21 -9.68
N THR A 53 4.95 17.91 -9.92
CA THR A 53 4.04 17.08 -9.11
C THR A 53 4.74 16.50 -7.87
N THR A 54 4.04 16.43 -6.74
CA THR A 54 4.62 15.95 -5.47
C THR A 54 4.38 14.47 -5.18
N ALA A 55 3.60 13.79 -6.03
CA ALA A 55 3.22 12.40 -5.89
C ALA A 55 4.43 11.45 -6.09
N LEU A 56 4.44 10.37 -5.32
CA LEU A 56 5.45 9.31 -5.33
C LEU A 56 4.74 7.95 -5.37
N PRO A 57 5.37 6.89 -5.91
CA PRO A 57 6.75 6.82 -6.38
C PRO A 57 7.03 7.46 -7.75
N VAL A 58 8.30 7.80 -7.97
CA VAL A 58 8.85 8.29 -9.24
C VAL A 58 10.10 7.49 -9.57
N LEU A 59 10.20 7.00 -10.80
CA LEU A 59 11.36 6.29 -11.31
C LEU A 59 12.22 7.25 -12.14
N ASP A 60 13.42 7.55 -11.67
CA ASP A 60 14.47 8.23 -12.42
C ASP A 60 15.28 7.21 -13.22
N LEU A 61 15.38 7.39 -14.54
CA LEU A 61 16.16 6.51 -15.41
C LEU A 61 17.66 6.89 -15.46
N GLY A 62 18.06 8.01 -14.84
CA GLY A 62 19.44 8.49 -14.78
C GLY A 62 19.93 9.18 -16.06
N ASP A 63 19.07 9.31 -17.08
CA ASP A 63 19.35 9.99 -18.34
C ASP A 63 18.46 11.22 -18.57
N GLY A 64 17.93 11.78 -17.48
CA GLY A 64 17.03 12.94 -17.48
C GLY A 64 15.56 12.58 -17.77
N ARG A 65 15.25 11.30 -18.01
CA ARG A 65 13.88 10.81 -18.14
C ARG A 65 13.37 10.26 -16.82
N ALA A 66 12.08 10.50 -16.53
CA ALA A 66 11.40 9.92 -15.39
C ALA A 66 10.04 9.34 -15.77
N LEU A 67 9.61 8.35 -15.00
CA LEU A 67 8.26 7.77 -15.06
C LEU A 67 7.60 7.88 -13.70
N LYS A 68 6.27 8.05 -13.70
CA LYS A 68 5.44 8.10 -12.49
C LYS A 68 4.20 7.22 -12.66
N GLU A 69 3.40 7.12 -11.60
CA GLU A 69 2.26 6.21 -11.46
C GLU A 69 2.65 4.74 -11.28
N SER A 70 2.36 4.17 -10.11
CA SER A 70 2.76 2.79 -9.79
C SER A 70 2.30 1.74 -10.81
N MET A 71 1.12 1.92 -11.43
CA MET A 71 0.62 1.02 -12.48
C MET A 71 1.43 1.11 -13.78
N VAL A 72 1.91 2.31 -14.13
CA VAL A 72 2.79 2.52 -15.29
C VAL A 72 4.17 1.91 -15.01
N LEU A 73 4.69 2.13 -13.80
CA LEU A 73 5.98 1.56 -13.38
C LEU A 73 5.96 0.04 -13.31
N LEU A 74 4.87 -0.56 -12.80
CA LEU A 74 4.67 -2.02 -12.79
C LEU A 74 4.77 -2.56 -14.22
N ARG A 75 4.03 -1.95 -15.15
CA ARG A 75 4.05 -2.34 -16.56
C ARG A 75 5.43 -2.17 -17.19
N TYR A 76 6.10 -1.04 -16.92
CA TYR A 76 7.44 -0.78 -17.45
C TYR A 76 8.43 -1.87 -17.04
N PHE A 77 8.50 -2.23 -15.76
CA PHE A 77 9.40 -3.29 -15.31
C PHE A 77 8.95 -4.67 -15.77
N ASP A 78 7.65 -4.94 -15.87
CA ASP A 78 7.16 -6.23 -16.37
C ASP A 78 7.46 -6.44 -17.86
N GLU A 79 7.54 -5.37 -18.66
CA GLU A 79 7.88 -5.40 -20.08
C GLU A 79 9.39 -5.33 -20.37
N THR A 80 10.18 -4.72 -19.49
CA THR A 80 11.62 -4.46 -19.73
C THR A 80 12.56 -5.45 -19.07
N LEU A 81 12.14 -6.10 -17.98
CA LEU A 81 12.94 -7.13 -17.32
C LEU A 81 12.75 -8.47 -18.05
N PRO A 82 13.83 -9.24 -18.28
CA PRO A 82 13.80 -10.41 -19.16
C PRO A 82 13.11 -11.65 -18.56
N GLU A 83 12.81 -11.64 -17.27
CA GLU A 83 12.12 -12.74 -16.60
C GLU A 83 10.66 -12.86 -17.04
N ARG A 84 10.04 -14.02 -16.73
CA ARG A 84 8.63 -14.28 -17.00
C ARG A 84 7.77 -13.08 -16.56
N PRO A 85 6.83 -12.62 -17.41
CA PRO A 85 5.86 -11.61 -17.00
C PRO A 85 5.09 -12.05 -15.77
N VAL A 86 4.88 -11.13 -14.84
CA VAL A 86 4.00 -11.31 -13.68
C VAL A 86 2.54 -11.13 -14.10
N ALA A 87 2.27 -10.24 -15.05
CA ALA A 87 0.97 -10.17 -15.70
C ALA A 87 0.73 -11.41 -16.57
N ARG A 88 -0.53 -11.82 -16.67
CA ARG A 88 -0.92 -12.95 -17.54
C ARG A 88 -0.60 -12.63 -19.00
N THR A 89 -0.15 -13.65 -19.73
CA THR A 89 0.16 -13.53 -21.17
C THR A 89 -1.03 -13.89 -22.05
N ASP A 90 -1.95 -14.72 -21.56
CA ASP A 90 -3.22 -14.96 -22.24
C ASP A 90 -4.03 -13.64 -22.30
N PRO A 91 -4.56 -13.25 -23.48
CA PRO A 91 -5.28 -11.99 -23.62
C PRO A 91 -6.50 -11.86 -22.71
N PHE A 92 -7.25 -12.95 -22.50
CA PHE A 92 -8.45 -12.93 -21.67
C PHE A 92 -8.09 -12.86 -20.19
N GLU A 93 -7.18 -13.68 -19.71
CA GLU A 93 -6.72 -13.64 -18.32
C GLU A 93 -6.11 -12.28 -17.97
N ARG A 94 -5.31 -11.71 -18.88
CA ARG A 94 -4.77 -10.35 -18.71
C ARG A 94 -5.86 -9.29 -18.65
N ALA A 95 -6.94 -9.46 -19.42
CA ALA A 95 -8.09 -8.56 -19.35
C ALA A 95 -8.85 -8.72 -18.03
N VAL A 96 -8.95 -9.94 -17.48
CA VAL A 96 -9.56 -10.21 -16.17
C VAL A 96 -8.76 -9.57 -15.04
N GLU A 97 -7.42 -9.69 -15.03
CA GLU A 97 -6.56 -8.98 -14.06
C GLU A 97 -6.81 -7.47 -14.12
N ARG A 98 -6.79 -6.90 -15.33
CA ARG A 98 -7.01 -5.46 -15.54
C ARG A 98 -8.41 -5.03 -15.10
N LEU A 99 -9.44 -5.83 -15.40
CA LEU A 99 -10.80 -5.59 -14.95
C LEU A 99 -10.89 -5.55 -13.43
N MET A 100 -10.25 -6.50 -12.74
CA MET A 100 -10.17 -6.52 -11.28
C MET A 100 -9.51 -5.25 -10.72
N ILE A 101 -8.44 -4.81 -11.36
CA ILE A 101 -7.64 -3.63 -10.95
C ILE A 101 -8.41 -2.32 -11.12
N THR A 102 -9.41 -2.24 -12.01
CA THR A 102 -10.23 -1.02 -12.15
C THR A 102 -10.92 -0.59 -10.86
N ARG A 103 -11.14 -1.51 -9.91
CA ARG A 103 -11.74 -1.22 -8.60
C ARG A 103 -10.74 -0.90 -7.50
N GLU A 104 -9.44 -1.02 -7.76
CA GLU A 104 -8.41 -0.84 -6.72
C GLU A 104 -8.44 0.58 -6.14
N GLY A 105 -8.62 1.61 -6.97
CA GLY A 105 -8.64 3.00 -6.48
C GLY A 105 -9.75 3.25 -5.45
N ALA A 106 -10.96 2.71 -5.71
CA ALA A 106 -12.08 2.82 -4.78
C ALA A 106 -11.83 2.03 -3.49
N PHE A 107 -11.26 0.82 -3.60
CA PHE A 107 -10.86 -0.02 -2.47
C PHE A 107 -9.85 0.71 -1.56
N THR A 108 -8.80 1.27 -2.16
CA THR A 108 -7.77 2.05 -1.47
C THR A 108 -8.35 3.27 -0.76
N MET A 109 -9.22 4.03 -1.45
CA MET A 109 -9.87 5.20 -0.87
C MET A 109 -10.80 4.85 0.29
N ALA A 110 -11.54 3.73 0.21
CA ALA A 110 -12.41 3.29 1.29
C ALA A 110 -11.62 3.03 2.58
N GLY A 111 -10.51 2.28 2.51
CA GLY A 111 -9.70 1.98 3.68
C GLY A 111 -8.99 3.20 4.27
N TYR A 112 -8.46 4.10 3.42
CA TYR A 112 -7.86 5.35 3.93
C TYR A 112 -8.88 6.29 4.57
N ARG A 113 -10.07 6.44 3.97
CA ARG A 113 -11.14 7.25 4.59
C ARG A 113 -11.60 6.65 5.91
N PHE A 114 -11.68 5.33 5.99
CA PHE A 114 -12.03 4.65 7.22
C PHE A 114 -10.99 4.92 8.32
N VAL A 115 -9.70 4.67 8.08
CA VAL A 115 -8.69 4.89 9.13
C VAL A 115 -8.56 6.36 9.52
N MET A 116 -8.85 7.30 8.63
CA MET A 116 -8.81 8.74 8.93
C MET A 116 -10.07 9.27 9.63
N ASN A 117 -11.12 8.45 9.75
CA ASN A 117 -12.35 8.87 10.40
C ASN A 117 -12.12 9.22 11.88
N ARG A 118 -12.67 10.34 12.33
CA ARG A 118 -12.60 10.82 13.73
C ARG A 118 -13.96 10.88 14.41
N ASP A 119 -15.00 10.51 13.70
CA ASP A 119 -16.38 10.55 14.17
C ASP A 119 -16.88 9.12 14.47
N ARG A 120 -17.08 8.81 15.76
CA ARG A 120 -17.52 7.50 16.21
C ARG A 120 -18.87 7.10 15.64
N ASP A 121 -19.77 8.06 15.43
CA ASP A 121 -21.13 7.79 14.98
C ASP A 121 -21.17 7.34 13.52
N ARG A 122 -20.11 7.66 12.75
CA ARG A 122 -19.94 7.26 11.35
C ARG A 122 -19.22 5.92 11.18
N LEU A 123 -18.83 5.26 12.27
CA LEU A 123 -18.15 3.96 12.19
C LEU A 123 -18.90 2.92 11.34
N PRO A 124 -20.24 2.76 11.46
CA PRO A 124 -20.97 1.80 10.63
C PRO A 124 -20.91 2.13 9.13
N GLU A 125 -20.94 3.41 8.76
CA GLU A 125 -20.85 3.88 7.37
C GLU A 125 -19.52 3.47 6.75
N PHE A 126 -18.40 3.80 7.41
CA PHE A 126 -17.07 3.48 6.90
C PHE A 126 -16.78 1.97 6.90
N ARG A 127 -17.26 1.24 7.90
CA ARG A 127 -17.16 -0.22 7.95
C ARG A 127 -17.87 -0.84 6.75
N GLU A 128 -19.08 -0.41 6.44
CA GLU A 128 -19.84 -0.93 5.30
C GLU A 128 -19.22 -0.54 3.96
N ALA A 129 -18.72 0.70 3.84
CA ALA A 129 -17.99 1.15 2.66
C ALA A 129 -16.70 0.34 2.40
N MET A 130 -16.09 -0.22 3.46
CA MET A 130 -14.96 -1.14 3.34
C MET A 130 -15.41 -2.56 2.97
N LEU A 131 -16.55 -3.02 3.46
CA LEU A 131 -17.07 -4.37 3.19
C LEU A 131 -17.58 -4.55 1.75
N GLU A 132 -18.15 -3.53 1.11
CA GLU A 132 -18.67 -3.64 -0.26
C GLU A 132 -17.60 -4.09 -1.27
N PRO A 133 -16.42 -3.44 -1.34
CA PRO A 133 -15.35 -3.90 -2.22
C PRO A 133 -14.92 -5.35 -1.94
N TYR A 134 -14.89 -5.78 -0.68
CA TYR A 134 -14.54 -7.15 -0.33
C TYR A 134 -15.58 -8.17 -0.83
N ARG A 135 -16.88 -7.87 -0.73
CA ARG A 135 -17.92 -8.73 -1.31
C ARG A 135 -17.80 -8.82 -2.83
N TRP A 136 -17.49 -7.70 -3.49
CA TRP A 136 -17.25 -7.69 -4.92
C TRP A 136 -16.03 -8.53 -5.31
N LEU A 137 -14.89 -8.35 -4.62
CA LEU A 137 -13.67 -9.14 -4.83
C LEU A 137 -13.94 -10.63 -4.60
N ASN A 138 -14.70 -10.98 -3.56
CA ASN A 138 -15.10 -12.36 -3.28
C ASN A 138 -15.90 -12.97 -4.43
N ALA A 139 -16.95 -12.27 -4.90
CA ALA A 139 -17.76 -12.71 -6.03
C ALA A 139 -16.94 -12.84 -7.32
N PHE A 140 -16.00 -11.91 -7.55
CA PHE A 140 -15.10 -11.93 -8.69
C PHE A 140 -14.19 -13.16 -8.66
N LEU A 141 -13.53 -13.41 -7.52
CA LEU A 141 -12.67 -14.59 -7.33
C LEU A 141 -13.47 -15.89 -7.43
N MET A 142 -14.70 -15.93 -6.89
CA MET A 142 -15.59 -17.10 -7.02
C MET A 142 -15.99 -17.39 -8.46
N ARG A 143 -16.18 -16.36 -9.28
CA ARG A 143 -16.50 -16.51 -10.71
C ARG A 143 -15.33 -17.07 -11.53
N HIS A 144 -14.12 -16.61 -11.23
CA HIS A 144 -12.95 -16.89 -12.06
C HIS A 144 -12.12 -18.08 -11.58
N ASN A 145 -11.98 -18.27 -10.26
CA ASN A 145 -11.20 -19.36 -9.68
C ASN A 145 -11.68 -19.68 -8.25
N PRO A 146 -12.84 -20.32 -8.07
CA PRO A 146 -13.46 -20.52 -6.75
C PRO A 146 -12.64 -21.39 -5.80
N GLY A 147 -11.92 -22.39 -6.34
CA GLY A 147 -11.09 -23.31 -5.58
C GLY A 147 -9.62 -22.90 -5.46
N GLY A 148 -9.16 -21.93 -6.25
CA GLY A 148 -7.76 -21.54 -6.28
C GLY A 148 -7.32 -20.68 -5.10
N THR A 149 -5.99 -20.59 -4.97
CA THR A 149 -5.32 -19.72 -4.00
C THR A 149 -5.37 -18.26 -4.47
N PHE A 150 -4.84 -18.00 -5.67
CA PHE A 150 -4.78 -16.69 -6.33
C PHE A 150 -5.92 -16.50 -7.32
N LEU A 151 -5.98 -15.35 -8.01
CA LEU A 151 -6.95 -15.11 -9.07
C LEU A 151 -6.81 -16.16 -10.19
N PHE A 152 -5.57 -16.53 -10.51
CA PHE A 152 -5.20 -17.62 -11.41
C PHE A 152 -4.31 -18.63 -10.67
N GLU A 153 -3.43 -19.35 -11.38
CA GLU A 153 -2.60 -20.43 -10.80
C GLU A 153 -1.51 -19.89 -9.87
N ASP A 154 -0.88 -18.78 -10.26
CA ASP A 154 0.29 -18.18 -9.60
C ASP A 154 -0.02 -16.76 -9.12
N PHE A 155 0.81 -16.19 -8.24
CA PHE A 155 0.75 -14.77 -7.86
C PHE A 155 0.99 -13.89 -9.10
N GLY A 156 -0.01 -13.11 -9.50
CA GLY A 156 0.00 -12.31 -10.73
C GLY A 156 -0.04 -10.80 -10.50
N LEU A 157 -0.42 -10.06 -11.54
CA LEU A 157 -0.51 -8.60 -11.52
C LEU A 157 -1.59 -8.13 -10.53
N ALA A 158 -2.74 -8.81 -10.48
CA ALA A 158 -3.81 -8.44 -9.55
C ALA A 158 -3.34 -8.57 -8.09
N GLU A 159 -2.66 -9.65 -7.74
CA GLU A 159 -2.06 -9.84 -6.42
C GLU A 159 -1.01 -8.76 -6.13
N ALA A 160 -0.10 -8.47 -7.07
CA ALA A 160 0.93 -7.44 -6.89
C ALA A 160 0.33 -6.05 -6.59
N VAL A 161 -0.85 -5.77 -7.14
CA VAL A 161 -1.56 -4.49 -6.99
C VAL A 161 -2.31 -4.37 -5.67
N TYR A 162 -3.00 -5.43 -5.24
CA TYR A 162 -3.84 -5.43 -4.04
C TYR A 162 -3.07 -5.78 -2.75
N THR A 163 -2.01 -6.58 -2.84
CA THR A 163 -1.23 -7.03 -1.66
C THR A 163 -0.72 -5.88 -0.80
N PRO A 164 -0.14 -4.80 -1.36
CA PRO A 164 0.27 -3.66 -0.54
C PRO A 164 -0.87 -3.01 0.23
N MET A 165 -2.09 -3.00 -0.33
CA MET A 165 -3.26 -2.42 0.34
C MET A 165 -3.75 -3.32 1.46
N PHE A 166 -3.70 -4.64 1.29
CA PHE A 166 -3.96 -5.57 2.39
C PHE A 166 -2.99 -5.38 3.56
N TRP A 167 -1.71 -5.15 3.26
CA TRP A 167 -0.72 -4.77 4.25
C TRP A 167 -1.07 -3.44 4.92
N ARG A 168 -1.47 -2.39 4.19
CA ARG A 168 -1.88 -1.13 4.84
C ARG A 168 -3.09 -1.32 5.74
N PHE A 169 -4.07 -2.10 5.32
CA PHE A 169 -5.31 -2.27 6.08
C PHE A 169 -5.17 -3.05 7.38
N VAL A 170 -3.97 -3.54 7.75
CA VAL A 170 -3.68 -3.95 9.14
C VAL A 170 -3.89 -2.81 10.14
N PHE A 171 -3.79 -1.55 9.71
CA PHE A 171 -4.17 -0.41 10.53
C PHE A 171 -5.67 -0.38 10.86
N LEU A 172 -6.53 -1.03 10.06
CA LEU A 172 -7.97 -1.08 10.33
C LEU A 172 -8.25 -2.15 11.39
N GLU A 173 -7.53 -3.27 11.34
CA GLU A 173 -7.56 -4.28 12.40
C GLU A 173 -7.09 -3.65 13.73
N TYR A 174 -5.99 -2.89 13.68
CA TYR A 174 -5.41 -2.26 14.87
C TYR A 174 -6.26 -1.09 15.38
N TYR A 175 -6.53 -0.05 14.59
CA TYR A 175 -7.20 1.16 15.09
C TYR A 175 -8.72 1.10 15.09
N GLU A 176 -9.34 0.23 14.28
CA GLU A 176 -10.81 0.17 14.12
C GLU A 176 -11.43 -1.16 14.59
N GLY A 177 -10.61 -2.15 14.93
CA GLY A 177 -11.10 -3.52 15.18
C GLY A 177 -11.86 -4.08 13.97
N PHE A 178 -11.46 -3.71 12.76
CA PHE A 178 -12.07 -4.20 11.54
C PHE A 178 -11.56 -5.60 11.23
N THR A 179 -12.47 -6.55 10.99
CA THR A 179 -12.16 -7.88 10.47
C THR A 179 -13.18 -8.22 9.40
N LEU A 180 -12.78 -9.03 8.42
CA LEU A 180 -13.74 -9.58 7.47
C LEU A 180 -14.74 -10.49 8.20
N PRO A 181 -16.04 -10.38 7.92
CA PRO A 181 -17.02 -11.35 8.40
C PRO A 181 -16.70 -12.74 7.87
N GLN A 182 -17.08 -13.78 8.61
CA GLN A 182 -17.04 -15.15 8.13
C GLN A 182 -18.26 -15.44 7.26
N GLY A 183 -18.10 -16.29 6.24
CA GLY A 183 -19.20 -16.77 5.42
C GLY A 183 -18.98 -16.61 3.91
N PRO A 184 -19.89 -17.15 3.10
CA PRO A 184 -19.68 -17.33 1.65
C PRO A 184 -19.46 -16.02 0.87
N GLU A 185 -19.90 -14.88 1.42
CA GLU A 185 -19.66 -13.56 0.83
C GLU A 185 -18.23 -13.03 1.01
N TYR A 186 -17.42 -13.66 1.86
CA TYR A 186 -16.06 -13.21 2.20
C TYR A 186 -15.01 -14.33 2.22
N ASP A 187 -15.40 -15.61 2.34
CA ASP A 187 -14.45 -16.71 2.55
C ASP A 187 -13.39 -16.82 1.43
N ARG A 188 -13.76 -16.59 0.17
CA ARG A 188 -12.82 -16.69 -0.96
C ARG A 188 -11.84 -15.53 -0.99
N VAL A 189 -12.30 -14.30 -0.73
CA VAL A 189 -11.41 -13.12 -0.65
C VAL A 189 -10.55 -13.15 0.60
N ALA A 190 -11.03 -13.72 1.72
CA ALA A 190 -10.25 -13.91 2.93
C ALA A 190 -9.06 -14.86 2.67
N ARG A 191 -9.29 -16.01 2.02
CA ARG A 191 -8.21 -16.92 1.59
C ARG A 191 -7.23 -16.24 0.63
N TRP A 192 -7.74 -15.48 -0.34
CA TRP A 192 -6.92 -14.75 -1.29
C TRP A 192 -6.02 -13.72 -0.62
N ARG A 193 -6.60 -12.88 0.26
CA ARG A 193 -5.88 -11.88 1.04
C ARG A 193 -4.78 -12.52 1.87
N GLN A 194 -5.09 -13.61 2.57
CA GLN A 194 -4.12 -14.31 3.41
C GLN A 194 -2.95 -14.82 2.58
N ALA A 195 -3.23 -15.52 1.47
CA ALA A 195 -2.20 -16.02 0.56
C ALA A 195 -1.34 -14.90 -0.05
N CYS A 196 -1.93 -13.74 -0.35
CA CYS A 196 -1.21 -12.56 -0.82
C CYS A 196 -0.23 -12.03 0.23
N MET A 197 -0.67 -11.89 1.48
CA MET A 197 0.14 -11.36 2.58
C MET A 197 1.22 -12.34 3.05
N ASP A 198 0.96 -13.65 2.96
CA ASP A 198 1.92 -14.71 3.31
C ASP A 198 2.96 -14.97 2.22
N HIS A 199 2.79 -14.39 1.03
CA HIS A 199 3.69 -14.64 -0.09
C HIS A 199 5.12 -14.12 0.23
N PRO A 200 6.18 -14.90 -0.05
CA PRO A 200 7.57 -14.48 0.27
C PRO A 200 7.98 -13.15 -0.36
N ALA A 201 7.48 -12.86 -1.56
CA ALA A 201 7.74 -11.60 -2.25
C ALA A 201 7.03 -10.38 -1.63
N ALA A 202 6.24 -10.54 -0.57
CA ALA A 202 5.42 -9.48 0.03
C ALA A 202 5.85 -9.09 1.47
N GLN A 203 7.06 -9.46 1.90
CA GLN A 203 7.53 -9.29 3.28
C GLN A 203 8.34 -8.01 3.53
N GLN A 204 8.20 -6.96 2.70
CA GLN A 204 8.97 -5.71 2.81
C GLN A 204 8.59 -4.85 4.01
N VAL A 205 7.41 -5.08 4.58
CA VAL A 205 6.84 -4.29 5.68
C VAL A 205 6.31 -5.21 6.76
N SER A 206 6.16 -4.69 7.97
CA SER A 206 5.53 -5.41 9.08
C SER A 206 4.28 -4.70 9.59
N ALA A 207 3.39 -5.43 10.26
CA ALA A 207 2.21 -4.83 10.89
C ALA A 207 2.59 -3.78 11.95
N GLU A 208 3.65 -4.03 12.73
CA GLU A 208 4.18 -3.09 13.71
C GLU A 208 4.66 -1.79 13.05
N GLU A 209 5.48 -1.89 12.01
CA GLU A 209 5.96 -0.74 11.25
C GLU A 209 4.81 0.08 10.67
N ILE A 210 3.84 -0.58 10.02
CA ILE A 210 2.69 0.10 9.43
C ILE A 210 1.88 0.81 10.51
N ASN A 211 1.54 0.13 11.61
CA ASN A 211 0.74 0.73 12.67
C ASN A 211 1.47 1.93 13.28
N LYS A 212 2.78 1.84 13.52
CA LYS A 212 3.59 2.95 14.03
C LYS A 212 3.62 4.14 13.06
N LEU A 213 3.97 3.91 11.80
CA LEU A 213 4.16 4.99 10.83
C LEU A 213 2.83 5.62 10.38
N TYR A 214 1.72 4.88 10.37
CA TYR A 214 0.39 5.38 10.01
C TYR A 214 -0.43 5.94 11.18
N TYR A 215 0.15 6.15 12.36
CA TYR A 215 -0.59 6.74 13.48
C TYR A 215 -1.22 8.10 13.14
N ASP A 216 -0.48 8.99 12.45
CA ASP A 216 -1.00 10.32 12.09
C ASP A 216 -2.22 10.20 11.16
N TYR A 217 -2.25 9.22 10.24
CA TYR A 217 -3.45 8.92 9.45
C TYR A 217 -4.62 8.48 10.34
N ALA A 218 -4.37 7.61 11.33
CA ALA A 218 -5.40 7.14 12.26
C ALA A 218 -6.06 8.29 13.06
N VAL A 219 -5.34 9.39 13.25
CA VAL A 219 -5.85 10.61 13.89
C VAL A 219 -6.28 11.71 12.91
N GLY A 220 -6.43 11.40 11.63
CA GLY A 220 -7.03 12.27 10.62
C GLY A 220 -6.04 13.13 9.82
N SER A 221 -4.73 12.95 10.02
CA SER A 221 -3.67 13.72 9.37
C SER A 221 -2.89 12.86 8.37
N GLY A 222 -3.30 12.91 7.11
CA GLY A 222 -2.66 12.18 6.02
C GLY A 222 -1.53 12.97 5.34
N ASN A 223 -0.75 12.28 4.50
CA ASN A 223 0.23 12.87 3.58
C ASN A 223 1.30 13.73 4.26
N GLY A 224 1.77 13.32 5.45
CA GLY A 224 2.80 14.04 6.21
C GLY A 224 2.31 15.27 6.95
N ALA A 225 1.00 15.55 6.93
CA ALA A 225 0.42 16.59 7.77
C ALA A 225 0.58 16.24 9.26
N LEU A 226 0.87 17.25 10.09
CA LEU A 226 1.00 17.07 11.53
C LEU A 226 -0.38 17.17 12.22
N PRO A 227 -0.73 16.22 13.11
CA PRO A 227 -1.88 16.38 13.99
C PRO A 227 -1.71 17.57 14.93
N GLU A 228 -2.82 18.12 15.43
CA GLU A 228 -2.80 19.22 16.39
C GLU A 228 -2.00 18.86 17.65
N GLY A 229 -1.17 19.79 18.13
CA GLY A 229 -0.34 19.59 19.32
C GLY A 229 0.91 18.72 19.11
N ARG A 230 1.18 18.25 17.89
CA ARG A 230 2.38 17.46 17.54
C ARG A 230 3.47 18.33 16.93
N SER A 231 4.72 17.96 17.21
CA SER A 231 5.91 18.60 16.62
C SER A 231 6.66 17.71 15.64
N ARG A 232 6.45 16.38 15.68
CA ARG A 232 7.06 15.41 14.77
C ARG A 232 6.01 14.48 14.19
N SER A 233 6.14 14.12 12.92
CA SER A 233 5.24 13.14 12.30
C SER A 233 5.59 11.72 12.74
N SER A 234 4.61 10.84 12.77
CA SER A 234 4.83 9.40 12.89
C SER A 234 5.70 8.84 11.76
N PHE A 235 5.79 9.52 10.60
CA PHE A 235 6.68 9.17 9.49
C PHE A 235 8.13 9.66 9.63
N THR A 236 8.52 10.28 10.76
CA THR A 236 9.92 10.67 10.98
C THR A 236 10.87 9.47 10.82
N PHE A 237 12.11 9.71 10.41
CA PHE A 237 13.13 8.65 10.30
C PHE A 237 13.88 8.43 11.61
N ASP A 238 13.96 9.47 12.44
CA ASP A 238 14.65 9.48 13.72
C ASP A 238 13.69 9.98 14.81
N PRO A 239 13.57 9.27 15.95
CA PRO A 239 14.16 7.95 16.25
C PRO A 239 13.59 6.82 15.37
N ASP A 240 14.32 5.72 15.14
CA ASP A 240 13.84 4.62 14.28
C ASP A 240 12.55 3.98 14.84
N TRP A 241 11.62 3.57 13.97
CA TRP A 241 10.34 2.98 14.40
C TRP A 241 10.51 1.74 15.29
N ARG A 242 11.59 0.97 15.12
CA ARG A 242 11.85 -0.26 15.91
C ARG A 242 12.03 0.06 17.39
N ASP A 243 12.50 1.25 17.72
CA ASP A 243 12.77 1.68 19.10
C ASP A 243 11.57 2.40 19.75
N ARG A 244 10.50 2.63 18.99
CA ARG A 244 9.30 3.33 19.47
C ARG A 244 8.31 2.37 20.15
N PRO A 245 7.48 2.83 21.09
CA PRO A 245 6.37 2.04 21.60
C PRO A 245 5.29 1.83 20.52
N MET A 246 4.40 0.86 20.73
CA MET A 246 3.19 0.76 19.93
C MET A 246 2.27 1.96 20.22
N PRO A 247 1.69 2.61 19.19
CA PRO A 247 0.77 3.71 19.41
C PRO A 247 -0.51 3.25 20.11
N PRO A 248 -1.19 4.12 20.86
CA PRO A 248 -2.43 3.75 21.50
C PRO A 248 -3.57 3.60 20.48
N ARG A 249 -4.53 2.73 20.79
CA ARG A 249 -5.67 2.40 19.92
C ARG A 249 -6.88 3.31 20.15
N ASP A 250 -6.82 4.19 21.14
CA ASP A 250 -7.88 5.10 21.58
C ASP A 250 -8.03 6.31 20.64
N LYS A 251 -7.87 6.10 19.32
CA LYS A 251 -7.84 7.17 18.33
C LYS A 251 -8.99 8.14 18.60
N TYR A 252 -10.24 7.71 18.60
CA TYR A 252 -11.40 8.59 18.77
C TYR A 252 -11.43 9.48 20.03
N ASP A 253 -10.70 9.12 21.09
CA ASP A 253 -10.73 9.85 22.36
C ASP A 253 -9.71 11.00 22.42
N ARG A 254 -8.54 10.83 21.79
CA ARG A 254 -7.44 11.81 21.88
C ARG A 254 -6.40 11.64 20.77
N ILE A 255 -5.45 12.56 20.73
CA ILE A 255 -4.22 12.47 19.96
C ILE A 255 -3.08 12.20 20.94
N ALA A 256 -2.29 11.15 20.70
CA ALA A 256 -1.12 10.82 21.50
C ALA A 256 -0.01 11.83 21.25
N THR A 257 0.70 12.20 22.30
CA THR A 257 1.80 13.16 22.26
C THR A 257 3.05 12.59 21.57
N ASP A 258 4.00 13.45 21.19
CA ASP A 258 5.29 13.01 20.63
C ASP A 258 6.03 12.07 21.60
N GLY A 259 5.97 12.32 22.91
CA GLY A 259 6.60 11.47 23.93
C GLY A 259 5.95 10.09 24.06
N GLU A 260 4.61 10.00 24.02
CA GLU A 260 3.90 8.72 24.07
C GLU A 260 4.17 7.84 22.84
N LEU A 261 4.43 8.46 21.69
CA LEU A 261 4.78 7.78 20.45
C LEU A 261 6.28 7.51 20.31
N GLY A 262 7.09 7.94 21.29
CA GLY A 262 8.54 7.83 21.26
C GLY A 262 9.16 8.55 20.06
N LEU A 263 8.67 9.74 19.70
CA LEU A 263 9.15 10.50 18.54
C LEU A 263 10.25 11.50 18.87
N LEU A 264 10.57 11.72 20.15
CA LEU A 264 11.54 12.72 20.62
C LEU A 264 12.96 12.17 20.70
#